data_AF-A0A8T4RA53-F1
#
_entry.id   AF-A0A8T4RA53-F1
#
_cell.length_a   1.000
_cell.length_b   1.000
_cell.length_c   1.000
_cell.angle_alpha   90.00
_cell.angle_beta   90.00
_cell.angle_gamma   90.00
#
_symmetry.space_group_name_H-M   'P 1'
#
loop_
_entity.id
_entity.type
_entity.pdbx_description
1 polymer ?
#
loop_
_entity_poly.entity_id
_entity_poly.type
_entity_poly.pdbx_seq_one_letter_code
_entity_poly.pdbx_strand_id
1 'polypeptide(L)'
;MERGIIAIIFVLILSVLGEMAAYFLTNKDGFVIIILLTSLLLAITVFILVPLWYAFASHLRLNRKLRKFVKLVNVETLFTLKELYLEVYSLYLKISENRKHEYYPQIVEARKRLEEHLQHNKKVETVLSQVEQKSVKEMKKLYNEAYQLFLKLPQKMQSLHYPGLVHLRQKLEGGK
;
A
#
# COMPACT_ATOMS: atom_id res chain seq x y z
N MET A 1 -2.76 -6.88 19.68
CA MET A 1 -3.13 -7.96 18.74
C MET A 1 -3.39 -9.28 19.47
N GLU A 2 -2.61 -9.60 20.51
CA GLU A 2 -2.73 -10.83 21.29
C GLU A 2 -4.03 -10.95 22.13
N ARG A 3 -4.53 -9.82 22.69
CA ARG A 3 -5.71 -9.83 23.57
C ARG A 3 -6.99 -10.38 22.91
N GLY A 4 -7.16 -10.19 21.59
CA GLY A 4 -8.34 -10.70 20.87
C GLY A 4 -8.31 -12.22 20.68
N ILE A 5 -7.15 -12.77 20.34
CA ILE A 5 -6.96 -14.23 20.20
C ILE A 5 -7.13 -14.89 21.56
N ILE A 6 -6.54 -14.31 22.61
CA ILE A 6 -6.67 -14.82 23.98
C ILE A 6 -8.14 -14.81 24.41
N ALA A 7 -8.90 -13.76 24.13
CA ALA A 7 -10.32 -13.69 24.45
C ALA A 7 -11.14 -14.76 23.69
N ILE A 8 -10.88 -14.98 22.40
CA ILE A 8 -11.57 -16.01 21.60
C ILE A 8 -11.23 -17.40 22.15
N ILE A 9 -9.96 -17.69 22.42
CA ILE A 9 -9.53 -18.97 23.01
C ILE A 9 -10.20 -19.18 24.37
N PHE A 10 -10.26 -18.14 25.20
CA PHE A 10 -10.89 -18.20 26.50
C PHE A 10 -12.39 -18.50 26.41
N VAL A 11 -13.11 -17.86 25.49
CA VAL A 11 -14.53 -18.15 25.22
C VAL A 11 -14.72 -19.59 24.74
N LEU A 12 -13.84 -20.10 23.88
CA LEU A 12 -13.91 -21.48 23.41
C LEU A 12 -13.70 -22.48 24.54
N ILE A 13 -12.71 -22.24 25.41
CA ILE A 13 -12.46 -23.08 26.59
C ILE A 13 -13.71 -23.10 27.50
N LEU A 14 -14.29 -21.93 27.78
CA LEU A 14 -15.50 -21.84 28.60
C LEU A 14 -16.71 -22.56 27.95
N SER A 15 -16.86 -22.48 26.63
CA SER A 15 -17.93 -23.19 25.90
C SER A 15 -17.79 -24.70 26.05
N VAL A 16 -16.58 -25.24 25.83
CA VAL A 16 -16.31 -26.67 25.93
C VAL A 16 -16.51 -27.17 27.37
N LEU A 17 -16.05 -26.41 28.37
CA LEU A 17 -16.26 -26.74 29.78
C LEU A 17 -17.75 -26.72 30.15
N GLY A 18 -18.52 -25.76 29.61
CA GLY A 18 -19.97 -25.70 29.79
C GLY A 18 -20.69 -26.90 29.17
N GLU A 19 -20.30 -27.30 27.96
CA GLU A 19 -20.82 -28.49 27.28
C GLU A 19 -20.49 -29.77 28.05
N MET A 20 -19.26 -29.91 28.58
CA MET A 20 -18.89 -31.04 29.45
C MET A 20 -19.72 -31.07 30.74
N ALA A 21 -19.86 -29.94 31.42
CA ALA A 21 -20.65 -29.87 32.65
C ALA A 21 -22.13 -30.20 32.39
N ALA A 22 -22.70 -29.72 31.28
CA ALA A 22 -24.05 -30.05 30.87
C ALA A 22 -24.20 -31.56 30.61
N TYR A 23 -23.27 -32.17 29.86
CA TYR A 23 -23.27 -33.61 29.60
C TYR A 23 -23.32 -34.45 30.88
N PHE A 24 -22.49 -34.12 31.89
CA PHE A 24 -22.46 -34.86 33.15
C PHE A 24 -23.73 -34.67 34.01
N LEU A 25 -24.45 -33.56 33.84
CA LEU A 25 -25.66 -33.27 34.59
C LEU A 25 -26.92 -33.90 33.97
N THR A 26 -26.93 -34.21 32.67
CA THR A 26 -28.09 -34.75 31.96
C THR A 26 -27.83 -36.14 31.37
N ASN A 27 -28.18 -37.20 32.13
CA ASN A 27 -28.21 -38.60 31.69
C ASN A 27 -29.38 -38.91 30.71
N LYS A 28 -29.56 -38.11 29.65
CA LYS A 28 -30.58 -38.35 28.63
C LYS A 28 -29.96 -38.37 27.24
N ASP A 29 -30.20 -39.44 26.48
CA ASP A 29 -29.64 -39.66 25.13
C ASP A 29 -29.90 -38.51 24.14
N GLY A 30 -31.04 -37.80 24.29
CA GLY A 30 -31.36 -36.64 23.45
C GLY A 30 -30.44 -35.43 23.67
N PHE A 31 -29.76 -35.34 24.82
CA PHE A 31 -28.88 -34.22 25.13
C PHE A 31 -27.54 -34.30 24.39
N VAL A 32 -27.09 -35.52 24.07
CA VAL A 32 -25.85 -35.76 23.31
C VAL A 32 -25.92 -35.16 21.91
N ILE A 33 -27.06 -35.30 21.25
CA ILE A 33 -27.29 -34.74 19.91
C ILE A 33 -27.24 -33.20 19.94
N ILE A 34 -27.82 -32.57 20.98
CA ILE A 34 -27.80 -31.11 21.15
C ILE A 34 -26.37 -30.60 21.37
N ILE A 35 -25.59 -31.29 22.20
CA ILE A 35 -24.18 -30.96 22.44
C ILE A 35 -23.36 -31.08 21.14
N LEU A 36 -23.54 -32.17 20.39
CA LEU A 36 -22.86 -32.33 19.11
C LEU A 36 -23.23 -31.22 18.11
N LEU A 37 -24.51 -30.87 17.99
CA LEU A 37 -24.96 -29.79 17.10
C LEU A 37 -24.40 -28.42 17.51
N THR A 38 -24.37 -28.11 18.80
CA THR A 38 -23.82 -26.85 19.32
C THR A 38 -22.30 -26.76 19.12
N SER A 39 -21.56 -27.84 19.42
CA SER A 39 -20.12 -27.93 19.16
C SER A 39 -19.78 -27.78 17.66
N LEU A 40 -20.58 -28.37 16.77
CA LEU A 40 -20.41 -28.28 15.33
C LEU A 40 -20.65 -26.84 14.85
N LEU A 41 -21.69 -26.19 15.36
CA LEU A 41 -21.98 -24.80 15.05
C LEU A 41 -20.88 -23.86 15.56
N LEU A 42 -20.35 -24.11 16.75
CA LEU A 42 -19.20 -23.39 17.29
C LEU A 42 -17.96 -23.55 16.39
N ALA A 43 -17.66 -24.79 15.98
CA ALA A 43 -16.53 -25.09 15.10
C ALA A 43 -16.65 -24.38 13.74
N ILE A 44 -17.83 -24.41 13.12
CA ILE A 44 -18.11 -23.68 11.87
C ILE A 44 -17.91 -22.18 12.07
N THR A 45 -18.41 -21.62 13.17
CA THR A 45 -18.30 -20.20 13.48
C THR A 45 -16.83 -19.77 13.60
N VAL A 46 -16.01 -20.54 14.34
CA VAL A 46 -14.57 -20.28 14.46
C VAL A 46 -13.86 -20.42 13.11
N PHE A 47 -14.20 -21.48 12.37
CA PHE A 47 -13.61 -21.75 11.05
C PHE A 47 -13.88 -20.63 10.05
N ILE A 48 -15.00 -19.92 10.16
CA ILE A 48 -15.34 -18.79 9.29
C ILE A 48 -14.74 -17.48 9.83
N LEU A 49 -14.90 -17.20 11.12
CA LEU A 49 -14.51 -15.91 11.70
C LEU A 49 -13.01 -15.70 11.77
N VAL A 50 -12.22 -16.73 12.09
CA VAL A 50 -10.76 -16.60 12.22
C VAL A 50 -10.11 -16.23 10.88
N PRO A 51 -10.40 -16.91 9.75
CA PRO A 51 -9.88 -16.52 8.45
C PRO A 51 -10.37 -15.14 7.99
N LEU A 52 -11.64 -14.79 8.22
CA LEU A 52 -12.17 -13.46 7.89
C LEU A 52 -11.41 -12.37 8.65
N TRP A 53 -11.20 -12.58 9.95
CA TRP A 53 -10.45 -11.65 10.78
C TRP A 53 -8.99 -11.52 10.31
N TYR A 54 -8.34 -12.64 9.98
CA TYR A 54 -6.97 -12.63 9.44
C TYR A 54 -6.89 -11.93 8.08
N ALA A 55 -7.84 -12.19 7.17
CA ALA A 55 -7.92 -11.54 5.86
C ALA A 55 -8.12 -10.02 5.96
N PHE A 56 -8.77 -9.56 7.02
CA PHE A 56 -8.95 -8.15 7.33
C PHE A 56 -7.86 -7.53 8.21
N ALA A 57 -6.85 -8.29 8.59
CA ALA A 57 -5.74 -7.79 9.37
C ALA A 57 -4.98 -6.67 8.62
N SER A 58 -4.75 -5.56 9.30
CA SER A 58 -4.17 -4.34 8.71
C SER A 58 -2.79 -4.57 8.08
N HIS A 59 -1.98 -5.48 8.63
CA HIS A 59 -0.64 -5.79 8.12
C HIS A 59 -0.66 -6.51 6.75
N LEU A 60 -1.63 -7.40 6.49
CA LEU A 60 -1.78 -8.04 5.18
C LEU A 60 -2.24 -7.02 4.14
N ARG A 61 -3.19 -6.17 4.51
CA ARG A 61 -3.65 -5.06 3.66
C ARG A 61 -2.49 -4.11 3.33
N LEU A 62 -1.68 -3.77 4.32
CA LEU A 62 -0.47 -2.95 4.17
C LEU A 62 0.50 -3.57 3.17
N ASN A 63 0.85 -4.85 3.34
CA ASN A 63 1.75 -5.56 2.43
C ASN A 63 1.20 -5.60 0.99
N ARG A 64 -0.10 -5.88 0.81
CA ARG A 64 -0.72 -5.85 -0.53
C ARG A 64 -0.62 -4.48 -1.18
N LYS A 65 -0.90 -3.40 -0.43
CA LYS A 65 -0.83 -2.02 -0.91
C LYS A 65 0.61 -1.57 -1.20
N LEU A 66 1.58 -1.97 -0.37
CA LEU A 66 3.01 -1.74 -0.62
C LEU A 66 3.48 -2.43 -1.90
N ARG A 67 3.12 -3.70 -2.11
CA ARG A 67 3.41 -4.40 -3.37
C ARG A 67 2.78 -3.71 -4.58
N LYS A 68 1.54 -3.22 -4.42
CA LYS A 68 0.88 -2.42 -5.47
C LYS A 68 1.65 -1.12 -5.73
N PHE A 69 2.11 -0.42 -4.70
CA PHE A 69 2.93 0.79 -4.83
C PHE A 69 4.22 0.52 -5.60
N VAL A 70 4.98 -0.51 -5.23
CA VAL A 70 6.22 -0.89 -5.90
C VAL A 70 6.01 -1.20 -7.39
N LYS A 71 4.90 -1.85 -7.75
CA LYS A 71 4.56 -2.13 -9.15
C LYS A 71 4.19 -0.87 -9.94
N LEU A 72 3.53 0.09 -9.31
CA LEU A 72 2.99 1.27 -9.99
C LEU A 72 3.94 2.47 -9.98
N VAL A 73 4.97 2.49 -9.13
CA VAL A 73 5.84 3.65 -8.89
C VAL A 73 6.49 4.21 -10.17
N ASN A 74 6.86 3.35 -11.12
CA ASN A 74 7.51 3.77 -12.37
C ASN A 74 6.52 3.97 -13.54
N VAL A 75 5.22 3.78 -13.32
CA VAL A 75 4.21 3.79 -14.39
C VAL A 75 3.19 4.90 -14.16
N GLU A 76 2.65 5.00 -12.95
CA GLU A 76 1.55 5.88 -12.61
C GLU A 76 1.96 7.34 -12.40
N THR A 77 0.97 8.23 -12.35
CA THR A 77 1.17 9.65 -12.07
C THR A 77 1.48 9.91 -10.59
N LEU A 78 2.13 11.05 -10.29
CA LEU A 78 2.42 11.46 -8.91
C LEU A 78 1.17 11.53 -8.02
N PHE A 79 0.04 11.95 -8.57
CA PHE A 79 -1.21 12.05 -7.83
C PHE A 79 -1.64 10.67 -7.31
N THR A 80 -1.74 9.68 -8.21
CA THR A 80 -2.08 8.29 -7.86
C THR A 80 -1.09 7.69 -6.87
N LEU A 81 0.21 7.94 -7.05
CA LEU A 81 1.25 7.45 -6.14
C LEU A 81 1.15 8.09 -4.74
N LYS A 82 0.83 9.39 -4.66
CA LYS A 82 0.61 10.10 -3.41
C LYS A 82 -0.59 9.55 -2.65
N GLU A 83 -1.73 9.35 -3.34
CA GLU A 83 -2.91 8.75 -2.72
C GLU A 83 -2.62 7.34 -2.19
N LEU A 84 -1.96 6.50 -2.99
CA LEU A 84 -1.61 5.15 -2.58
C LEU A 84 -0.61 5.14 -1.41
N TYR A 85 0.34 6.08 -1.38
CA TYR A 85 1.27 6.25 -0.26
C TYR A 85 0.52 6.66 1.02
N LEU A 86 -0.44 7.58 0.94
CA LEU A 86 -1.25 7.98 2.09
C LEU A 86 -2.07 6.82 2.65
N GLU A 87 -2.65 5.98 1.79
CA GLU A 87 -3.33 4.76 2.22
C GLU A 87 -2.37 3.81 2.93
N VAL A 88 -1.19 3.57 2.35
CA VAL A 88 -0.13 2.73 2.94
C VAL A 88 0.30 3.27 4.30
N TYR A 89 0.55 4.57 4.41
CA TYR A 89 0.95 5.21 5.65
C TYR A 89 -0.17 5.14 6.71
N SER A 90 -1.43 5.33 6.32
CA SER A 90 -2.57 5.19 7.23
C SER A 90 -2.70 3.77 7.80
N LEU A 91 -2.38 2.74 7.02
CA LEU A 91 -2.37 1.35 7.47
C LEU A 91 -1.16 1.08 8.38
N TYR A 92 0.00 1.66 8.06
CA TYR A 92 1.20 1.60 8.90
C TYR A 92 0.97 2.20 10.29
N LEU A 93 0.20 3.29 10.40
CA LEU A 93 -0.14 3.86 11.71
C LEU A 93 -1.06 2.96 12.55
N LYS A 94 -1.85 2.08 11.91
CA LYS A 94 -2.83 1.20 12.56
C LYS A 94 -2.25 -0.14 13.03
N ILE A 95 -1.07 -0.54 12.55
CA ILE A 95 -0.42 -1.78 13.01
C ILE A 95 0.26 -1.57 14.37
N SER A 96 0.46 -2.65 15.12
CA SER A 96 1.16 -2.63 16.40
C SER A 96 2.63 -2.25 16.25
N GLU A 97 3.21 -1.57 17.25
CA GLU A 97 4.62 -1.14 17.27
C GLU A 97 5.60 -2.27 16.90
N ASN A 98 5.43 -3.47 17.47
CA ASN A 98 6.27 -4.64 17.15
C ASN A 98 6.37 -4.91 15.64
N ARG A 99 5.26 -4.75 14.92
CA ARG A 99 5.22 -4.92 13.45
C ARG A 99 5.62 -3.66 12.70
N LYS A 100 5.50 -2.47 13.29
CA LYS A 100 5.96 -1.24 12.63
C LYS A 100 7.45 -1.30 12.30
N HIS A 101 8.26 -1.90 13.18
CA HIS A 101 9.68 -2.09 12.92
C HIS A 101 9.94 -2.90 11.63
N GLU A 102 9.15 -3.93 11.35
CA GLU A 102 9.28 -4.76 10.16
C GLU A 102 8.96 -3.99 8.86
N TYR A 103 7.93 -3.13 8.90
CA TYR A 103 7.46 -2.40 7.71
C TYR A 103 8.13 -1.04 7.50
N TYR A 104 8.76 -0.46 8.54
CA TYR A 104 9.35 0.87 8.47
C TYR A 104 10.31 1.07 7.29
N PRO A 105 11.26 0.14 6.99
CA PRO A 105 12.16 0.31 5.84
C PRO A 105 11.41 0.45 4.51
N GLN A 106 10.34 -0.32 4.32
CA GLN A 106 9.53 -0.30 3.09
C GLN A 106 8.75 1.01 2.95
N ILE A 107 8.27 1.57 4.07
CA ILE A 107 7.59 2.87 4.09
C ILE A 107 8.56 3.99 3.73
N VAL A 108 9.76 3.99 4.32
CA VAL A 108 10.81 4.96 4.04
C VAL A 108 11.23 4.89 2.57
N GLU A 109 11.41 3.68 2.03
CA GLU A 109 11.72 3.50 0.61
C GLU A 109 10.61 4.01 -0.30
N ALA A 110 9.34 3.70 0.00
CA ALA A 110 8.20 4.19 -0.76
C ALA A 110 8.13 5.72 -0.77
N ARG A 111 8.35 6.34 0.40
CA ARG A 111 8.44 7.80 0.55
C ARG A 111 9.58 8.38 -0.28
N LYS A 112 10.78 7.80 -0.18
CA LYS A 112 11.97 8.27 -0.90
C LYS A 112 11.74 8.26 -2.41
N ARG A 113 11.20 7.17 -2.97
CA ARG A 113 10.89 7.07 -4.40
C ARG A 113 9.86 8.13 -4.84
N LEU A 114 8.82 8.36 -4.02
CA LEU A 114 7.83 9.40 -4.29
C LEU A 114 8.47 10.81 -4.29
N GLU A 115 9.31 11.09 -3.30
CA GLU A 115 10.06 12.36 -3.21
C GLU A 115 11.01 12.56 -4.39
N GLU A 116 11.72 11.51 -4.82
CA GLU A 116 12.58 11.55 -6.01
C GLU A 116 11.79 11.90 -7.27
N HIS A 117 10.62 11.27 -7.49
CA HIS A 117 9.77 11.61 -8.63
C HIS A 117 9.21 13.04 -8.55
N LEU A 118 8.82 13.51 -7.36
CA LEU A 118 8.39 14.90 -7.14
C LEU A 118 9.50 15.90 -7.49
N GLN A 119 10.73 15.63 -7.03
CA GLN A 119 11.88 16.47 -7.31
C GLN A 119 12.24 16.47 -8.80
N HIS A 120 12.27 15.31 -9.45
CA HIS A 120 12.51 15.22 -10.89
C HIS A 120 11.44 15.96 -11.69
N ASN A 121 10.15 15.80 -11.34
CA ASN A 121 9.06 16.50 -12.02
C ASN A 121 9.22 18.02 -11.92
N LYS A 122 9.43 18.53 -10.69
CA LYS A 122 9.62 19.96 -10.46
C LYS A 122 10.85 20.51 -11.20
N LYS A 123 11.94 19.74 -11.26
CA LYS A 123 13.15 20.14 -11.99
C LYS A 123 12.88 20.21 -13.50
N VAL A 124 12.16 19.26 -14.09
CA VAL A 124 11.77 19.31 -15.51
C VAL A 124 10.95 20.56 -15.80
N GLU A 125 9.92 20.86 -14.99
CA GLU A 125 9.10 22.06 -15.14
C GLU A 125 9.92 23.36 -15.00
N THR A 126 10.84 23.38 -14.03
CA THR A 126 11.72 24.53 -13.81
C THR A 126 12.67 24.74 -15.00
N VAL A 127 13.26 23.68 -15.53
CA VAL A 127 14.17 23.78 -16.69
C VAL A 127 13.40 24.21 -17.93
N LEU A 128 12.22 23.65 -18.18
CA LEU A 128 11.39 24.01 -19.34
C LEU A 128 10.92 25.47 -19.30
N SER A 129 10.59 26.00 -18.12
CA SER A 129 10.18 27.41 -17.96
C SER A 129 11.33 28.41 -18.12
N GLN A 130 12.57 28.01 -17.86
CA GLN A 130 13.74 28.89 -18.00
C GLN A 130 14.23 29.05 -19.44
N VAL A 131 13.75 28.24 -20.38
CA VAL A 131 14.25 28.21 -21.77
C VAL A 131 14.03 29.53 -22.49
N GLU A 132 12.88 30.18 -22.30
CA GLU A 132 12.38 31.21 -23.24
C GLU A 132 13.27 32.47 -23.33
N GLN A 133 14.17 32.68 -22.38
CA GLN A 133 15.01 33.87 -22.28
C GLN A 133 16.50 33.57 -22.45
N LYS A 134 16.88 32.37 -22.89
CA LYS A 134 18.27 31.91 -22.91
C LYS A 134 18.86 31.88 -24.31
N SER A 135 20.19 31.94 -24.40
CA SER A 135 20.88 31.79 -25.68
C SER A 135 20.74 30.36 -26.22
N VAL A 136 20.85 30.16 -27.53
CA VAL A 136 20.76 28.82 -28.17
C VAL A 136 21.73 27.81 -27.54
N LYS A 137 22.95 28.24 -27.20
CA LYS A 137 23.95 27.39 -26.53
C LYS A 137 23.48 26.93 -25.15
N GLU A 138 22.88 27.81 -24.37
CA GLU A 138 22.32 27.49 -23.06
C GLU A 138 21.06 26.64 -23.17
N MET A 139 20.17 26.93 -24.12
CA MET A 139 18.98 26.14 -24.40
C MET A 139 19.34 24.68 -24.71
N LYS A 140 20.41 24.44 -25.48
CA LYS A 140 20.89 23.07 -25.76
C LYS A 140 21.33 22.34 -24.48
N LYS A 141 22.00 23.04 -23.57
CA LYS A 141 22.39 22.48 -22.26
C LYS A 141 21.16 22.15 -21.42
N LEU A 142 20.20 23.07 -21.34
CA LEU A 142 18.94 22.89 -20.62
C LEU A 142 18.09 21.75 -21.21
N TYR A 143 18.03 21.62 -22.53
CA TYR A 143 17.34 20.51 -23.20
C TYR A 143 17.94 19.16 -22.79
N ASN A 144 19.27 19.03 -22.83
CA ASN A 144 19.94 17.79 -22.43
C ASN A 144 19.67 17.46 -20.95
N GLU A 145 19.70 18.47 -20.07
CA GLU A 145 19.39 18.29 -18.65
C GLU A 145 17.92 17.87 -18.44
N ALA A 146 16.97 18.55 -19.07
CA ALA A 146 15.56 18.22 -19.00
C ALA A 146 15.28 16.82 -19.53
N TYR A 147 15.92 16.42 -20.64
CA TYR A 147 15.78 15.10 -21.22
C TYR A 147 16.29 14.00 -20.28
N GLN A 148 17.44 14.20 -19.64
CA GLN A 148 17.97 13.25 -18.65
C GLN A 148 17.07 13.12 -17.42
N LEU A 149 16.45 14.21 -16.97
CA LEU A 149 15.48 14.18 -15.88
C LEU A 149 14.17 13.52 -16.29
N PHE A 150 13.73 13.77 -17.53
CA PHE A 150 12.53 13.20 -18.12
C PHE A 150 12.59 11.68 -18.20
N LEU A 151 13.73 11.11 -18.58
CA LEU A 151 13.92 9.65 -18.63
C LEU A 151 13.78 8.97 -17.26
N LYS A 152 13.95 9.72 -16.16
CA LYS A 152 13.78 9.24 -14.78
C LYS A 152 12.33 9.36 -14.26
N LEU A 153 11.43 9.96 -15.04
CA LEU A 153 10.02 10.09 -14.66
C LEU A 153 9.25 8.81 -14.96
N PRO A 154 8.14 8.56 -14.22
CA PRO A 154 7.20 7.50 -14.57
C PRO A 154 6.61 7.67 -15.97
N GLN A 155 6.26 6.57 -16.62
CA GLN A 155 5.81 6.57 -18.03
C GLN A 155 4.61 7.51 -18.30
N LYS A 156 3.59 7.52 -17.43
CA LYS A 156 2.44 8.44 -17.60
C LYS A 156 2.81 9.92 -17.36
N MET A 157 3.90 10.19 -16.64
CA MET A 157 4.39 11.56 -16.47
C MET A 157 5.23 12.01 -17.64
N GLN A 158 5.98 11.09 -18.25
CA GLN A 158 6.69 11.36 -19.49
C GLN A 158 5.72 11.87 -20.57
N SER A 159 4.54 11.26 -20.72
CA SER A 159 3.56 11.76 -21.69
C SER A 159 3.08 13.20 -21.45
N LEU A 160 3.09 13.67 -20.19
CA LEU A 160 2.69 15.05 -19.86
C LEU A 160 3.75 16.08 -20.26
N HIS A 161 5.03 15.75 -20.08
CA HIS A 161 6.15 16.67 -20.36
C HIS A 161 6.70 16.56 -21.78
N TYR A 162 6.38 15.48 -22.49
CA TYR A 162 6.87 15.23 -23.84
C TYR A 162 6.60 16.38 -24.83
N PRO A 163 5.39 16.99 -24.88
CA PRO A 163 5.14 18.13 -25.76
C PRO A 163 6.07 19.32 -25.51
N GLY A 164 6.37 19.61 -24.23
CA GLY A 164 7.29 20.70 -23.87
C GLY A 164 8.72 20.45 -24.35
N LEU A 165 9.19 19.20 -24.27
CA LEU A 165 10.50 18.81 -24.81
C LEU A 165 10.55 18.85 -26.34
N VAL A 166 9.48 18.44 -27.02
CA VAL A 166 9.39 18.51 -28.49
C VAL A 166 9.42 19.96 -28.95
N HIS A 167 8.66 20.85 -28.29
CA HIS A 167 8.67 22.28 -28.59
C HIS A 167 10.05 22.90 -28.40
N LEU A 168 10.74 22.56 -27.31
CA LEU A 168 12.11 22.98 -27.05
C LEU A 168 13.08 22.50 -28.14
N ARG A 169 12.96 21.25 -28.56
CA ARG A 169 13.76 20.68 -29.63
C ARG A 169 13.53 21.40 -30.96
N GLN A 170 12.28 21.70 -31.30
CA GLN A 170 11.93 22.42 -32.52
C GLN A 170 12.50 23.86 -32.53
N LYS A 171 12.48 24.56 -31.39
CA LYS A 171 13.14 25.88 -31.26
C LYS A 171 14.64 25.78 -31.53
N LEU A 172 15.31 24.80 -30.94
CA LEU A 172 16.74 24.55 -31.15
C LEU A 172 17.10 24.23 -32.61
N GLU A 173 16.29 23.40 -33.28
CA GLU A 173 16.48 23.05 -34.69
C GLU A 173 16.18 24.22 -35.64
N GLY A 174 15.23 25.09 -35.27
CA GLY A 174 14.85 26.28 -36.04
C GLY A 174 15.83 27.46 -35.93
N GLY A 175 16.86 27.36 -35.07
CA GLY A 175 17.85 28.43 -34.86
C GLY A 175 17.28 29.74 -34.30
N LYS A 176 16.08 29.68 -33.70
CA LYS A 176 15.36 30.83 -33.12
C LYS A 176 15.45 30.83 -31.60
#